data_AF-A0A847JLP6-F1
#
_entry.id   AF-A0A847JLP6-F1
#
_cell.length_a   1.000
_cell.length_b   1.000
_cell.length_c   1.000
_cell.angle_alpha   90.00
_cell.angle_beta   90.00
_cell.angle_gamma   90.00
#
_symmetry.space_group_name_H-M   'P 1'
#
loop_
_entity.id
_entity.type
_entity.pdbx_description
1 polymer ?
#
loop_
_entity_poly.entity_id
_entity_poly.type
_entity_poly.pdbx_seq_one_letter_code
_entity_poly.pdbx_strand_id
1 'polypeptide(L)'
;MKRKAIIVILLILATAMASAQTALEFIEVTPKDARTMGMGGAFHVFSQGYSSFFGNPAGFAGANSSLTLTDLSVWAYLAPTTQNVERVKSIIDGSATDSDILGYAGDWIINNNGFGAGLSLGGGWVGKKGIAIGVTLVSDEVAAGNSLLGSKLVSATQLNGILGYAYPFNIGPVTLKIGLD
;
A
#
# COMPACT_ATOMS: atom_id res chain seq x y z
N MET A 1 -8.87 8.73 37.60
CA MET A 1 -7.96 9.80 37.10
C MET A 1 -6.77 9.23 36.32
N LYS A 2 -6.05 8.23 36.84
CA LYS A 2 -4.85 7.65 36.19
C LYS A 2 -5.07 7.13 34.74
N ARG A 3 -6.17 6.42 34.46
CA ARG A 3 -6.48 5.91 33.11
C ARG A 3 -6.75 7.00 32.08
N LYS A 4 -7.44 8.08 32.48
CA LYS A 4 -7.72 9.23 31.59
C LYS A 4 -6.44 10.01 31.27
N ALA A 5 -5.56 10.17 32.24
CA ALA A 5 -4.25 10.80 32.03
C ALA A 5 -3.35 9.98 31.09
N ILE A 6 -3.34 8.64 31.21
CA ILE A 6 -2.59 7.76 30.32
C ILE A 6 -3.10 7.90 28.87
N ILE A 7 -4.42 7.94 28.66
CA ILE A 7 -5.00 8.11 27.31
C ILE A 7 -4.60 9.47 26.71
N VAL A 8 -4.62 10.55 27.51
CA VAL A 8 -4.21 11.88 27.06
C VAL A 8 -2.71 11.91 26.73
N ILE A 9 -1.86 11.27 27.55
CA ILE A 9 -0.41 11.17 27.29
C ILE A 9 -0.14 10.36 26.01
N LEU A 10 -0.85 9.25 25.80
CA LEU A 10 -0.74 8.45 24.58
C LEU A 10 -1.21 9.24 23.33
N LEU A 11 -2.27 10.05 23.45
CA LEU A 11 -2.71 10.94 22.37
C LEU A 11 -1.65 12.00 22.05
N ILE A 12 -1.06 12.64 23.07
CA ILE A 12 -0.01 13.65 22.89
C ILE A 12 1.23 13.02 22.24
N LEU A 13 1.63 11.83 22.70
CA LEU A 13 2.75 11.07 22.11
C LEU A 13 2.45 10.67 20.65
N ALA A 14 1.23 10.23 20.34
CA ALA A 14 0.82 9.92 18.98
C ALA A 14 0.87 11.16 18.07
N THR A 15 0.40 12.32 18.55
CA THR A 15 0.48 13.59 17.80
C THR A 15 1.91 14.09 17.62
N ALA A 16 2.78 13.92 18.62
CA ALA A 16 4.18 14.32 18.55
C ALA A 16 4.97 13.44 17.57
N MET A 17 4.69 12.13 17.53
CA MET A 17 5.28 11.20 16.56
C MET A 17 4.81 11.49 15.13
N ALA A 18 3.55 11.88 14.93
CA ALA A 18 3.04 12.30 13.63
C ALA A 18 3.67 13.60 13.10
N SER A 19 4.19 14.45 13.99
CA SER A 19 4.75 15.77 13.64
C SER A 19 6.25 15.77 13.31
N ALA A 20 6.94 14.63 13.49
CA ALA A 20 8.40 14.52 13.34
C ALA A 20 8.84 13.87 12.03
N GLN A 21 7.92 13.67 11.07
CA GLN A 21 8.26 13.11 9.77
C GLN A 21 8.88 14.21 8.88
N THR A 22 10.20 14.20 8.76
CA THR A 22 10.89 14.92 7.67
C THR A 22 10.47 14.26 6.36
N ALA A 23 9.53 14.88 5.65
CA ALA A 23 9.03 14.38 4.38
C ALA A 23 10.17 14.36 3.35
N LEU A 24 10.66 13.17 3.02
CA LEU A 24 11.02 12.91 1.63
C LEU A 24 9.70 13.01 0.86
N GLU A 25 9.61 13.95 -0.09
CA GLU A 25 8.41 14.19 -0.90
C GLU A 25 8.08 12.96 -1.78
N PHE A 26 7.44 11.95 -1.19
CA PHE A 26 6.52 11.11 -1.92
C PHE A 26 5.17 11.83 -1.89
N ILE A 27 4.69 12.21 -3.07
CA ILE A 27 3.42 12.95 -3.22
C ILE A 27 2.24 12.13 -2.67
N GLU A 28 2.33 10.80 -2.69
CA GLU A 28 1.42 9.91 -1.98
C GLU A 28 2.02 8.50 -2.01
N VAL A 29 2.02 7.77 -0.90
CA VAL A 29 2.17 6.31 -0.98
C VAL A 29 0.85 5.83 -1.54
N THR A 30 0.77 5.61 -2.86
CA THR A 30 -0.41 4.95 -3.43
C THR A 30 -0.50 3.61 -2.72
N PRO A 31 -1.54 3.32 -1.94
CA PRO A 31 -1.50 2.15 -1.11
C PRO A 31 -1.62 0.90 -1.97
N LYS A 32 -0.57 0.07 -1.97
CA LYS A 32 -0.46 -1.10 -2.85
C LYS A 32 -0.51 -2.35 -1.99
N ASP A 33 -1.67 -2.98 -1.85
CA ASP A 33 -1.66 -4.38 -1.43
C ASP A 33 -0.99 -5.26 -2.51
N ALA A 34 -0.62 -6.49 -2.18
CA ALA A 34 0.02 -7.41 -3.13
C ALA A 34 -0.82 -7.63 -4.39
N ARG A 35 -2.16 -7.59 -4.25
CA ARG A 35 -3.10 -7.70 -5.37
C ARG A 35 -2.96 -6.51 -6.31
N THR A 36 -2.91 -5.30 -5.79
CA THR A 36 -2.74 -4.04 -6.50
C THR A 36 -1.40 -3.98 -7.22
N MET A 37 -0.34 -4.45 -6.57
CA MET A 37 0.98 -4.62 -7.18
C MET A 37 0.96 -5.61 -8.33
N GLY A 38 0.32 -6.77 -8.15
CA GLY A 38 0.16 -7.77 -9.20
C GLY A 38 -0.65 -7.29 -10.41
N MET A 39 -1.55 -6.33 -10.23
CA MET A 39 -2.36 -5.72 -11.30
C MET A 39 -1.69 -4.54 -12.00
N GLY A 40 -0.42 -4.24 -11.69
CA GLY A 40 0.31 -3.14 -12.32
C GLY A 40 -0.33 -1.77 -12.08
N GLY A 41 -1.00 -1.57 -10.95
CA GLY A 41 -1.65 -0.31 -10.61
C GLY A 41 -3.08 -0.12 -11.14
N ALA A 42 -3.68 -1.12 -11.80
CA ALA A 42 -5.07 -1.05 -12.29
C ALA A 42 -6.15 -1.19 -11.18
N PHE A 43 -5.77 -1.06 -9.91
CA PHE A 43 -6.60 -1.44 -8.77
C PHE A 43 -7.83 -0.55 -8.53
N HIS A 44 -7.76 0.74 -8.88
CA HIS A 44 -8.91 1.63 -8.77
C HIS A 44 -10.10 1.09 -9.57
N VAL A 45 -9.88 0.59 -10.79
CA VAL A 45 -10.96 0.09 -11.67
C VAL A 45 -11.66 -1.15 -11.09
N PHE A 46 -10.92 -1.99 -10.36
CA PHE A 46 -11.42 -3.24 -9.80
C PHE A 46 -11.68 -3.17 -8.29
N SER A 47 -11.80 -1.96 -7.75
CA SER A 47 -12.06 -1.77 -6.32
C SER A 47 -13.54 -2.03 -5.99
N GLN A 48 -13.77 -2.89 -5.00
CA GLN A 48 -15.08 -3.13 -4.40
C GLN A 48 -14.91 -3.45 -2.91
N GLY A 49 -15.86 -3.00 -2.09
CA GLY A 49 -15.86 -3.27 -0.65
C GLY A 49 -14.60 -2.72 0.02
N TYR A 50 -13.87 -3.57 0.74
CA TYR A 50 -12.67 -3.15 1.47
C TYR A 50 -11.58 -2.57 0.55
N SER A 51 -11.39 -3.11 -0.66
CA SER A 51 -10.37 -2.60 -1.58
C SER A 51 -10.61 -1.16 -2.07
N SER A 52 -11.81 -0.61 -1.85
CA SER A 52 -12.16 0.78 -2.17
C SER A 52 -11.56 1.81 -1.20
N PHE A 53 -11.18 1.37 0.01
CA PHE A 53 -10.46 2.20 1.00
C PHE A 53 -9.05 2.62 0.53
N PHE A 54 -8.58 2.12 -0.60
CA PHE A 54 -7.27 2.43 -1.16
C PHE A 54 -7.32 3.54 -2.22
N GLY A 55 -8.40 4.33 -2.29
CA GLY A 55 -8.50 5.50 -3.16
C GLY A 55 -9.50 5.37 -4.30
N ASN A 56 -10.53 4.52 -4.17
CA ASN A 56 -11.69 4.60 -5.06
C ASN A 56 -13.00 4.44 -4.28
N PRO A 57 -13.53 5.55 -3.72
CA PRO A 57 -14.75 5.50 -2.93
C PRO A 57 -15.98 5.08 -3.72
N ALA A 58 -16.03 5.24 -5.04
CA ALA A 58 -17.17 4.81 -5.85
C ALA A 58 -17.42 3.29 -5.75
N GLY A 59 -16.40 2.50 -5.41
CA GLY A 59 -16.53 1.06 -5.20
C GLY A 59 -17.30 0.67 -3.93
N PHE A 60 -17.56 1.59 -2.99
CA PHE A 60 -18.44 1.33 -1.84
C PHE A 60 -19.89 1.05 -2.26
N ALA A 61 -20.34 1.62 -3.39
CA ALA A 61 -21.69 1.40 -3.92
C ALA A 61 -21.85 0.04 -4.64
N GLY A 62 -20.77 -0.74 -4.80
CA GLY A 62 -20.79 -2.07 -5.43
C GLY A 62 -20.79 -3.25 -4.47
N ALA A 63 -20.57 -3.01 -3.18
CA ALA A 63 -20.41 -4.09 -2.21
C ALA A 63 -21.76 -4.53 -1.64
N ASN A 64 -22.01 -5.84 -1.66
CA ASN A 64 -22.82 -6.44 -0.60
C ASN A 64 -22.14 -6.12 0.73
N SER A 65 -22.91 -5.79 1.79
CA SER A 65 -22.35 -5.38 3.10
C SER A 65 -21.10 -6.20 3.45
N SER A 66 -19.95 -5.56 3.55
CA SER A 66 -18.67 -6.25 3.78
C SER A 66 -18.05 -5.75 5.07
N LEU A 67 -17.65 -6.68 5.93
CA LEU A 67 -16.87 -6.40 7.12
C LEU A 67 -15.52 -7.09 6.98
N THR A 68 -14.46 -6.31 6.99
CA THR A 68 -13.08 -6.79 7.03
C THR A 68 -12.53 -6.44 8.41
N LEU A 69 -12.34 -7.44 9.25
CA LEU A 69 -11.80 -7.24 10.60
C LEU A 69 -10.30 -6.93 10.56
N THR A 70 -9.57 -7.67 9.73
CA THR A 70 -8.13 -7.49 9.53
C THR A 70 -7.77 -8.04 8.16
N ASP A 71 -7.06 -7.24 7.38
CA ASP A 71 -6.44 -7.61 6.12
C ASP A 71 -4.96 -7.26 6.22
N LEU A 72 -4.10 -8.26 6.03
CA LEU A 72 -2.65 -8.12 6.04
C LEU A 72 -2.12 -8.55 4.68
N SER A 73 -1.37 -7.66 4.03
CA SER A 73 -0.73 -7.92 2.76
C SER A 73 0.74 -7.55 2.84
N VAL A 74 1.61 -8.37 2.25
CA VAL A 74 3.05 -8.10 2.13
C VAL A 74 3.48 -8.35 0.69
N TRP A 75 4.39 -7.54 0.19
CA TRP A 75 4.91 -7.67 -1.17
C TRP A 75 6.38 -7.27 -1.23
N ALA A 76 7.05 -7.77 -2.26
CA ALA A 76 8.36 -7.31 -2.69
C ALA A 76 8.31 -7.09 -4.19
N TYR A 77 9.08 -6.12 -4.69
CA TYR A 77 9.08 -5.74 -6.09
C TYR A 77 10.44 -5.25 -6.54
N LEU A 78 10.61 -5.33 -7.85
CA LEU A 78 11.77 -4.88 -8.60
C LEU A 78 11.25 -4.43 -9.97
N ALA A 79 12.02 -3.60 -10.68
CA ALA A 79 11.62 -3.18 -12.02
C ALA A 79 11.43 -4.41 -12.93
N PRO A 80 10.29 -4.54 -13.64
CA PRO A 80 9.95 -5.73 -14.42
C PRO A 80 10.67 -5.74 -15.78
N THR A 81 12.01 -5.69 -15.77
CA THR A 81 12.85 -5.82 -16.97
C THR A 81 13.11 -7.29 -17.28
N THR A 82 13.29 -7.63 -18.56
CA THR A 82 13.65 -9.00 -18.98
C THR A 82 14.86 -9.53 -18.22
N GLN A 83 15.89 -8.67 -18.06
CA GLN A 83 17.10 -8.99 -17.32
C GLN A 83 16.83 -9.34 -15.85
N ASN A 84 15.96 -8.59 -15.17
CA ASN A 84 15.64 -8.89 -13.77
C ASN A 84 14.83 -10.17 -13.62
N VAL A 85 13.91 -10.45 -14.56
CA VAL A 85 13.17 -11.72 -14.59
C VAL A 85 14.11 -12.89 -14.78
N GLU A 86 15.09 -12.79 -15.68
CA GLU A 86 16.12 -13.82 -15.88
C GLU A 86 17.01 -14.02 -14.64
N ARG A 87 17.43 -12.92 -13.98
CA ARG A 87 18.18 -12.98 -12.73
C ARG A 87 17.41 -13.70 -11.64
N VAL A 88 16.15 -13.34 -11.41
CA VAL A 88 15.30 -14.01 -10.41
C VAL A 88 15.12 -15.49 -10.74
N LYS A 89 14.92 -15.85 -12.02
CA LYS A 89 14.88 -17.26 -12.46
C LYS A 89 16.19 -17.98 -12.15
N SER A 90 17.35 -17.38 -12.43
CA SER A 90 18.65 -18.00 -12.15
C SER A 90 18.87 -18.28 -10.66
N ILE A 91 18.34 -17.43 -9.78
CA ILE A 91 18.35 -17.64 -8.32
C ILE A 91 17.44 -18.81 -7.95
N ILE A 92 16.20 -18.81 -8.45
CA ILE A 92 15.20 -19.86 -8.16
C ILE A 92 15.67 -21.23 -8.64
N ASP A 93 16.27 -21.27 -9.83
CA ASP A 93 16.74 -22.50 -10.47
C ASP A 93 18.12 -22.95 -9.93
N GLY A 94 18.71 -22.20 -8.99
CA GLY A 94 19.97 -22.53 -8.32
C GLY A 94 21.23 -22.44 -9.21
N SER A 95 21.13 -21.74 -10.35
CA SER A 95 22.24 -21.55 -11.29
C SER A 95 23.09 -20.31 -10.97
N ALA A 96 22.56 -19.38 -10.18
CA ALA A 96 23.30 -18.23 -9.68
C ALA A 96 24.19 -18.61 -8.49
N THR A 97 25.45 -18.17 -8.50
CA THR A 97 26.34 -18.27 -7.35
C THR A 97 26.06 -17.16 -6.33
N ASP A 98 26.55 -17.30 -5.10
CA ASP A 98 26.45 -16.24 -4.08
C ASP A 98 27.05 -14.90 -4.55
N SER A 99 28.12 -14.95 -5.35
CA SER A 99 28.73 -13.75 -5.95
C SER A 99 27.80 -13.10 -6.99
N ASP A 100 27.08 -13.91 -7.77
CA ASP A 100 26.12 -13.42 -8.76
C ASP A 100 24.94 -12.75 -8.08
N ILE A 101 24.42 -13.34 -6.99
CA ILE A 101 23.32 -12.79 -6.20
C ILE A 101 23.68 -11.42 -5.63
N LEU A 102 24.89 -11.27 -5.06
CA LEU A 102 25.37 -9.98 -4.56
C LEU A 102 25.52 -8.95 -5.69
N GLY A 103 26.01 -9.39 -6.86
CA GLY A 103 26.07 -8.56 -8.06
C GLY A 103 24.67 -8.09 -8.49
N TYR A 104 23.69 -8.98 -8.53
CA TYR A 104 22.31 -8.67 -8.90
C TYR A 104 21.67 -7.68 -7.91
N ALA A 105 21.87 -7.88 -6.61
CA ALA A 105 21.35 -6.99 -5.57
C ALA A 105 21.91 -5.56 -5.71
N GLY A 106 23.22 -5.42 -5.95
CA GLY A 106 23.83 -4.13 -6.25
C GLY A 106 23.22 -3.50 -7.50
N ASP A 107 23.03 -4.28 -8.55
CA ASP A 107 22.50 -3.79 -9.82
C ASP A 107 21.01 -3.40 -9.77
N TRP A 108 20.22 -4.05 -8.92
CA TRP A 108 18.83 -3.66 -8.65
C TRP A 108 18.75 -2.31 -7.94
N ILE A 109 19.61 -2.09 -6.95
CA ILE A 109 19.66 -0.86 -6.15
C ILE A 109 20.16 0.33 -6.99
N ILE A 110 21.14 0.10 -7.85
CA ILE A 110 21.82 1.19 -8.59
C ILE A 110 21.13 1.51 -9.92
N ASN A 111 20.74 0.48 -10.69
CA ASN A 111 20.42 0.65 -12.12
C ASN A 111 18.94 0.43 -12.46
N ASN A 112 18.12 -0.10 -11.55
CA ASN A 112 16.75 -0.55 -11.85
C ASN A 112 15.68 0.04 -10.93
N ASN A 113 15.82 1.31 -10.56
CA ASN A 113 14.88 2.02 -9.68
C ASN A 113 14.70 1.39 -8.28
N GLY A 114 15.71 0.66 -7.79
CA GLY A 114 15.72 0.11 -6.45
C GLY A 114 15.08 -1.27 -6.32
N PHE A 115 15.29 -1.88 -5.17
CA PHE A 115 14.56 -3.05 -4.69
C PHE A 115 13.62 -2.60 -3.58
N GLY A 116 12.34 -2.91 -3.72
CA GLY A 116 11.30 -2.45 -2.80
C GLY A 116 10.55 -3.59 -2.14
N ALA A 117 10.06 -3.35 -0.93
CA ALA A 117 9.15 -4.23 -0.23
C ALA A 117 8.20 -3.41 0.62
N GLY A 118 7.00 -3.93 0.83
CA GLY A 118 6.01 -3.22 1.62
C GLY A 118 5.03 -4.13 2.32
N LEU A 119 4.26 -3.50 3.20
CA LEU A 119 3.21 -4.11 3.99
C LEU A 119 1.99 -3.21 4.05
N SER A 120 0.81 -3.83 4.05
CA SER A 120 -0.47 -3.18 4.21
C SER A 120 -1.23 -3.92 5.30
N LEU A 121 -1.78 -3.18 6.25
CA LEU A 121 -2.62 -3.69 7.32
C LEU A 121 -3.85 -2.80 7.44
N GLY A 122 -5.03 -3.39 7.54
CA GLY A 122 -6.20 -2.58 7.83
C GLY A 122 -7.46 -3.38 8.07
N GLY A 123 -8.55 -2.63 8.24
CA GLY A 123 -9.86 -3.19 8.49
C GLY A 123 -10.91 -2.11 8.25
N GLY A 124 -12.13 -2.54 7.95
CA GLY A 124 -13.19 -1.61 7.67
C GLY A 124 -14.51 -2.30 7.40
N TRP A 125 -15.55 -1.50 7.44
CA TRP A 125 -16.91 -1.89 7.17
C TRP A 125 -17.46 -1.05 6.01
N VAL A 126 -18.07 -1.71 5.04
CA VAL A 126 -18.83 -1.08 3.96
C VAL A 126 -20.26 -1.58 4.07
N GLY A 127 -21.19 -0.68 4.37
CA GLY A 127 -22.61 -0.97 4.51
C GLY A 127 -23.33 -1.02 3.17
N LYS A 128 -24.50 -1.67 3.14
CA LYS A 128 -25.35 -1.82 1.92
C LYS A 128 -25.77 -0.50 1.26
N LYS A 129 -25.70 0.62 1.97
CA LYS A 129 -26.05 1.95 1.47
C LYS A 129 -24.84 2.75 0.99
N GLY A 130 -23.68 2.10 0.83
CA GLY A 130 -22.44 2.73 0.39
C GLY A 130 -21.73 3.56 1.47
N ILE A 131 -22.19 3.50 2.73
CA ILE A 131 -21.47 4.10 3.87
C ILE A 131 -20.28 3.20 4.20
N ALA A 132 -19.10 3.79 4.33
CA ALA A 132 -17.87 3.08 4.61
C ALA A 132 -17.11 3.73 5.76
N ILE A 133 -16.58 2.90 6.67
CA ILE A 133 -15.71 3.34 7.76
C ILE A 133 -14.55 2.36 7.83
N GLY A 134 -13.31 2.85 7.78
CA GLY A 134 -12.14 1.97 7.76
C GLY A 134 -10.87 2.65 8.23
N VAL A 135 -9.85 1.82 8.46
CA VAL A 135 -8.48 2.23 8.71
C VAL A 135 -7.56 1.40 7.83
N THR A 136 -6.57 2.04 7.23
CA THR A 136 -5.51 1.39 6.47
C THR A 136 -4.16 1.95 6.91
N LEU A 137 -3.19 1.06 7.09
CA LEU A 137 -1.78 1.35 7.33
C LEU A 137 -1.01 0.74 6.18
N VAL A 138 -0.21 1.53 5.48
CA VAL A 138 0.65 1.07 4.40
C VAL A 138 2.06 1.55 4.66
N SER A 139 3.04 0.66 4.59
CA SER A 139 4.46 1.00 4.57
C SER A 139 5.09 0.45 3.30
N ASP A 140 5.80 1.30 2.58
CA ASP A 140 6.61 0.92 1.42
C ASP A 140 8.06 1.32 1.68
N GLU A 141 8.97 0.36 1.50
CA GLU A 141 10.38 0.48 1.81
C GLU A 141 11.18 0.24 0.53
N VAL A 142 11.99 1.21 0.11
CA VAL A 142 12.80 1.10 -1.12
C VAL A 142 14.26 1.31 -0.79
N ALA A 143 15.11 0.34 -1.16
CA ALA A 143 16.55 0.49 -1.13
C ALA A 143 17.02 1.14 -2.44
N ALA A 144 17.61 2.34 -2.34
CA ALA A 144 18.11 3.10 -3.48
C ALA A 144 19.47 3.75 -3.17
N GLY A 145 20.34 3.84 -4.18
CA GLY A 145 21.61 4.57 -4.06
C GLY A 145 22.61 4.23 -5.16
N ASN A 146 23.75 4.90 -5.15
CA ASN A 146 24.76 4.79 -6.21
C ASN A 146 25.73 3.61 -6.01
N SER A 147 25.63 2.89 -4.90
CA SER A 147 26.38 1.68 -4.60
C SER A 147 25.65 0.86 -3.54
N LEU A 148 25.96 -0.43 -3.40
CA LEU A 148 25.37 -1.29 -2.36
C LEU A 148 25.64 -0.76 -0.95
N LEU A 149 26.90 -0.38 -0.65
CA LEU A 149 27.31 0.14 0.67
C LEU A 149 26.86 1.59 0.94
N GLY A 150 26.63 2.38 -0.12
CA GLY A 150 26.11 3.73 -0.03
C GLY A 150 24.59 3.81 -0.20
N SER A 151 23.91 2.67 -0.26
CA SER A 151 22.46 2.61 -0.41
C SER A 151 21.78 3.13 0.85
N LYS A 152 20.63 3.77 0.66
CA LYS A 152 19.76 4.22 1.74
C LYS A 152 18.43 3.51 1.62
N LEU A 153 17.87 3.17 2.77
CA LEU A 153 16.49 2.76 2.85
C LEU A 153 15.62 4.01 2.89
N VAL A 154 14.68 4.10 1.98
CA VAL A 154 13.68 5.14 1.91
C VAL A 154 12.36 4.51 2.32
N SER A 155 11.83 4.96 3.45
CA SER A 155 10.57 4.49 4.03
C SER A 155 9.47 5.49 3.74
N ALA A 156 8.34 4.99 3.27
CA ALA A 156 7.13 5.78 3.08
C ALA A 156 5.96 5.05 3.77
N THR A 157 5.56 5.56 4.93
CA THR A 157 4.48 4.99 5.75
C THR A 157 3.30 5.95 5.81
N GLN A 158 2.10 5.43 5.54
CA GLN A 158 0.84 6.17 5.61
C GLN A 158 -0.17 5.43 6.49
N LEU A 159 -0.82 6.16 7.39
CA LEU A 159 -1.95 5.68 8.18
C LEU A 159 -3.17 6.55 7.84
N ASN A 160 -4.21 5.93 7.30
CA ASN A 160 -5.44 6.59 6.89
C ASN A 160 -6.60 6.11 7.75
N GLY A 161 -7.39 7.06 8.25
CA GLY A 161 -8.74 6.81 8.78
C GLY A 161 -9.74 7.32 7.76
N ILE A 162 -10.67 6.48 7.34
CA ILE A 162 -11.49 6.71 6.15
C ILE A 162 -12.98 6.71 6.52
N LEU A 163 -13.70 7.74 6.08
CA LEU A 163 -15.13 7.90 6.24
C LEU A 163 -15.77 8.15 4.86
N GLY A 164 -16.17 7.07 4.21
CA GLY A 164 -16.65 7.09 2.84
C GLY A 164 -18.16 7.06 2.70
N TYR A 165 -18.63 7.62 1.60
CA TYR A 165 -19.99 7.44 1.11
C TYR A 165 -19.99 7.27 -0.41
N ALA A 166 -20.79 6.34 -0.92
CA ALA A 166 -21.04 6.21 -2.34
C ALA A 166 -22.51 5.95 -2.67
N TYR A 167 -22.94 6.48 -3.80
CA TYR A 167 -24.30 6.36 -4.29
C TYR A 167 -24.34 5.87 -5.74
N PRO A 168 -25.11 4.81 -6.05
CA PRO A 168 -25.34 4.36 -7.42
C PRO A 168 -26.56 5.07 -8.04
N PHE A 169 -26.32 5.87 -9.09
CA PHE A 169 -27.35 6.43 -9.96
C PHE A 169 -27.67 5.45 -11.09
N ASN A 170 -28.93 5.03 -11.19
CA ASN A 170 -29.40 4.17 -12.28
C ASN A 170 -29.96 5.04 -13.41
N ILE A 171 -29.34 4.97 -14.58
CA ILE A 171 -29.74 5.67 -15.81
C ILE A 171 -30.10 4.60 -16.84
N GLY A 172 -31.35 4.12 -16.79
CA GLY A 172 -31.80 3.01 -17.63
C GLY A 172 -30.99 1.73 -17.36
N PRO A 173 -30.33 1.13 -18.37
CA PRO A 173 -29.52 -0.08 -18.20
C PRO A 173 -28.10 0.20 -17.64
N VAL A 174 -27.72 1.46 -17.46
CA VAL A 174 -26.39 1.87 -17.00
C VAL A 174 -26.46 2.32 -15.55
N THR A 175 -25.51 1.87 -14.72
CA THR A 175 -25.35 2.36 -13.35
C THR A 175 -24.08 3.20 -13.25
N LEU A 176 -24.24 4.47 -12.89
CA LEU A 176 -23.15 5.39 -12.56
C LEU A 176 -22.95 5.39 -11.03
N LYS A 177 -21.76 5.03 -10.55
CA LYS A 177 -21.42 5.07 -9.12
C LYS A 177 -20.56 6.29 -8.85
N ILE A 178 -20.96 7.09 -7.87
CA ILE A 178 -20.19 8.26 -7.41
C ILE A 178 -19.90 8.07 -5.93
N GLY A 179 -18.66 8.30 -5.50
CA GLY A 179 -18.26 8.21 -4.10
C GLY A 179 -17.28 9.30 -3.70
N LEU A 180 -17.18 9.49 -2.38
CA LEU A 180 -16.26 10.41 -1.69
C LEU A 180 -15.80 9.75 -0.39
N ASP A 181 -14.59 10.06 0.07
CA ASP A 181 -13.97 9.54 1.30
C ASP A 181 -12.95 10.48 1.93
#